data_AF-A0A1X1RTN2-F1
#
_entry.id   AF-A0A1X1RTN2-F1
#
_cell.length_a   1.000
_cell.length_b   1.000
_cell.length_c   1.000
_cell.angle_alpha   90.00
_cell.angle_beta   90.00
_cell.angle_gamma   90.00
#
_symmetry.space_group_name_H-M   'P 1'
#
loop_
_entity.id
_entity.type
_entity.pdbx_description
1 polymer ?
#
loop_
_entity_poly.entity_id
_entity_poly.type
_entity_poly.pdbx_seq_one_letter_code
_entity_poly.pdbx_strand_id
1 'polypeptide(L)'
;MRHHHTHRRPGGWQQAQQPDASDAAEWFAGRLPDTWFDGDPTVIVDREEITVIGKLPDSSEKDESEARTSGRVSRFREETRPERMNIADEAQERYGRKVSWGVEVGGERILFTHIAVPVMTRLKQPERQVLDTLVDAGVARSRSDALAWTVKLVGEHTEEWLAKLRDAMSAVDDLRAQGPDL
;
A
#
# COMPACT_ATOMS: atom_id res chain seq x y z
N MET A 1 -36.36 -31.49 29.14
CA MET A 1 -34.99 -31.17 28.68
C MET A 1 -35.03 -29.82 27.98
N ARG A 2 -34.46 -28.78 28.58
CA ARG A 2 -34.47 -27.41 28.04
C ARG A 2 -33.24 -27.22 27.15
N HIS A 3 -33.45 -27.09 25.84
CA HIS A 3 -32.39 -26.76 24.90
C HIS A 3 -32.08 -25.26 25.01
N HIS A 4 -30.93 -24.94 25.62
CA HIS A 4 -30.35 -23.61 25.56
C HIS A 4 -29.77 -23.38 24.16
N HIS A 5 -30.51 -22.67 23.31
CA HIS A 5 -29.94 -22.09 22.11
C HIS A 5 -29.06 -20.90 22.51
N THR A 6 -27.77 -21.15 22.63
CA THR A 6 -26.73 -20.12 22.74
C THR A 6 -26.76 -19.28 21.47
N HIS A 7 -27.49 -18.17 21.50
CA HIS A 7 -27.37 -17.11 20.51
C HIS A 7 -25.98 -16.50 20.65
N ARG A 8 -25.04 -16.97 19.83
CA ARG A 8 -23.74 -16.35 19.63
C ARG A 8 -24.01 -14.95 19.05
N ARG A 9 -23.98 -13.93 19.91
CA ARG A 9 -24.03 -12.52 19.49
C ARG A 9 -22.84 -12.28 18.56
N PRO A 10 -23.04 -11.88 17.29
CA PRO A 10 -21.94 -11.42 16.44
C PRO A 10 -21.53 -10.04 16.96
N GLY A 11 -20.51 -10.02 17.82
CA GLY A 11 -19.95 -8.79 18.36
C GLY A 11 -18.81 -8.27 17.48
N GLY A 12 -19.00 -7.07 16.92
CA GLY A 12 -17.91 -6.12 16.68
C GLY A 12 -17.51 -5.90 15.22
N TRP A 13 -18.16 -4.92 14.57
CA TRP A 13 -17.80 -4.27 13.31
C TRP A 13 -17.75 -5.20 12.11
N GLN A 14 -18.75 -5.04 11.25
CA GLN A 14 -18.78 -5.61 9.90
C GLN A 14 -17.48 -5.23 9.17
N GLN A 15 -16.48 -6.11 9.23
CA GLN A 15 -15.68 -6.39 8.07
C GLN A 15 -16.70 -6.80 7.01
N ALA A 16 -17.10 -5.86 6.15
CA ALA A 16 -17.48 -6.27 4.82
C ALA A 16 -16.29 -7.11 4.36
N GLN A 17 -16.46 -8.43 4.28
CA GLN A 17 -15.49 -9.28 3.61
C GLN A 17 -15.48 -8.74 2.20
N GLN A 18 -14.55 -7.82 1.93
CA GLN A 18 -14.33 -7.33 0.59
C GLN A 18 -14.16 -8.57 -0.29
N PRO A 19 -14.65 -8.54 -1.53
CA PRO A 19 -14.40 -9.63 -2.46
C PRO A 19 -12.91 -9.98 -2.48
N ASP A 20 -12.61 -11.25 -2.71
CA ASP A 20 -11.22 -11.67 -2.88
C ASP A 20 -10.59 -10.89 -4.03
N ALA A 21 -9.34 -10.48 -3.85
CA ALA A 21 -8.57 -9.69 -4.80
C ALA A 21 -7.19 -10.30 -5.04
N SER A 22 -7.03 -11.59 -4.74
CA SER A 22 -5.78 -12.33 -4.96
C SER A 22 -5.39 -12.41 -6.45
N ASP A 23 -6.37 -12.37 -7.36
CA ASP A 23 -6.20 -12.36 -8.82
C ASP A 23 -6.05 -10.94 -9.41
N ALA A 24 -6.06 -9.89 -8.60
CA ALA A 24 -6.09 -8.51 -9.10
C ALA A 24 -4.91 -8.19 -10.02
N ALA A 25 -3.70 -8.68 -9.70
CA ALA A 25 -2.51 -8.46 -10.53
C ALA A 25 -2.69 -9.01 -11.95
N GLU A 26 -3.14 -10.27 -12.09
CA GLU A 26 -3.39 -10.90 -13.38
C GLU A 26 -4.53 -10.21 -14.15
N TRP A 27 -5.58 -9.81 -13.43
CA TRP A 27 -6.69 -9.09 -14.03
C TRP A 27 -6.26 -7.75 -14.62
N PHE A 28 -5.46 -6.96 -13.89
CA PHE A 28 -4.94 -5.69 -14.41
C PHE A 28 -3.97 -5.91 -15.57
N ALA A 29 -3.07 -6.90 -15.49
CA ALA A 29 -2.17 -7.26 -16.58
C ALA A 29 -2.94 -7.57 -17.89
N GLY A 30 -4.05 -8.30 -17.79
CA GLY A 30 -4.90 -8.60 -18.96
C GLY A 30 -5.88 -7.48 -19.36
N ARG A 31 -6.20 -6.55 -18.47
CA ARG A 31 -7.21 -5.50 -18.70
C ARG A 31 -6.62 -4.20 -19.23
N LEU A 32 -5.38 -3.87 -18.87
CA LEU A 32 -4.73 -2.63 -19.27
C LEU A 32 -4.33 -2.66 -20.75
N PRO A 33 -4.33 -1.51 -21.45
CA PRO A 33 -3.80 -1.45 -22.79
C PRO A 33 -2.30 -1.76 -22.83
N ASP A 34 -1.89 -2.65 -23.75
CA ASP A 34 -0.49 -3.08 -23.95
C ASP A 34 0.48 -1.92 -24.26
N THR A 35 -0.04 -0.76 -24.63
CA THR A 35 0.75 0.43 -25.01
C THR A 35 1.10 1.34 -23.84
N TRP A 36 0.52 1.12 -22.66
CA TRP A 36 0.70 2.03 -21.53
C TRP A 36 2.05 1.88 -20.83
N PHE A 37 2.49 0.63 -20.65
CA PHE A 37 3.59 0.30 -19.75
C PHE A 37 4.61 -0.64 -20.40
N ASP A 38 5.85 -0.54 -19.92
CA ASP A 38 6.90 -1.51 -20.19
C ASP A 38 6.71 -2.73 -19.27
N GLY A 39 5.93 -3.70 -19.76
CA GLY A 39 5.56 -4.92 -19.04
C GLY A 39 4.34 -4.77 -18.12
N ASP A 40 4.11 -5.81 -17.30
CA ASP A 40 2.97 -5.85 -16.38
C ASP A 40 3.11 -4.79 -15.27
N PRO A 41 1.99 -4.18 -14.82
CA PRO A 41 2.02 -3.26 -13.71
C PRO A 41 2.36 -3.97 -12.39
N THR A 42 2.96 -3.23 -11.47
CA THR A 42 2.95 -3.59 -10.06
C THR A 42 1.57 -3.30 -9.48
N VAL A 43 0.91 -4.31 -8.91
CA VAL A 43 -0.39 -4.17 -8.24
C VAL A 43 -0.24 -4.50 -6.76
N ILE A 44 -0.56 -3.53 -5.91
CA ILE A 44 -0.51 -3.65 -4.45
C ILE A 44 -1.94 -3.58 -3.94
N VAL A 45 -2.34 -4.56 -3.12
CA VAL A 45 -3.70 -4.64 -2.57
C VAL A 45 -3.65 -4.61 -1.07
N ASP A 46 -4.40 -3.69 -0.45
CA ASP A 46 -4.69 -3.72 0.98
C ASP A 46 -6.21 -3.91 1.23
N ARG A 47 -6.70 -3.51 2.40
CA ARG A 47 -8.12 -3.68 2.74
C ARG A 47 -9.01 -2.58 2.13
N GLU A 48 -8.44 -1.44 1.76
CA GLU A 48 -9.13 -0.23 1.37
C GLU A 48 -8.91 0.12 -0.11
N GLU A 49 -7.73 -0.21 -0.63
CA GLU A 49 -7.19 0.29 -1.89
C GLU A 49 -6.49 -0.82 -2.69
N ILE A 50 -6.57 -0.69 -4.01
CA ILE A 50 -5.69 -1.35 -4.97
C ILE A 50 -4.87 -0.25 -5.64
N THR A 51 -3.55 -0.29 -5.48
CA THR A 51 -2.63 0.64 -6.14
C THR A 51 -1.98 -0.04 -7.34
N VAL A 52 -2.17 0.55 -8.52
CA VAL A 52 -1.63 0.08 -9.79
C VAL A 52 -0.54 1.03 -10.26
N ILE A 53 0.68 0.51 -10.40
CA ILE A 53 1.86 1.29 -10.79
C ILE A 53 2.47 0.62 -12.02
N GLY A 54 2.43 1.30 -13.15
CA GLY A 54 3.05 0.81 -14.37
C GLY A 54 4.35 1.54 -14.70
N LYS A 55 5.35 0.80 -15.18
CA LYS A 55 6.62 1.39 -15.63
C LYS A 55 6.40 2.10 -16.95
N LEU A 56 6.66 3.41 -17.03
CA LEU A 56 6.59 4.07 -18.33
C LEU A 56 7.78 3.65 -19.19
N PRO A 57 7.59 3.49 -20.52
CA PRO A 57 8.69 3.21 -21.43
C PRO A 57 9.82 4.24 -21.27
N ASP A 58 11.05 3.73 -21.23
CA ASP A 58 12.25 4.58 -21.12
C ASP A 58 12.33 5.54 -22.32
N SER A 59 12.88 6.74 -22.08
CA SER A 59 13.19 7.65 -23.17
C SER A 59 14.27 7.05 -24.07
N SER A 60 14.14 7.27 -25.38
CA SER A 60 15.21 6.94 -26.33
C SER A 60 16.48 7.79 -26.13
N GLU A 61 16.41 8.85 -25.34
CA GLU A 61 17.54 9.70 -24.93
C GLU A 61 18.18 9.14 -23.66
N LYS A 62 19.49 8.84 -23.71
CA LYS A 62 20.31 8.66 -22.49
C LYS A 62 20.48 10.02 -21.83
N ASP A 63 20.28 10.10 -20.52
CA ASP A 63 20.33 11.33 -19.70
C ASP A 63 19.18 12.31 -19.97
N GLU A 64 17.96 11.80 -19.92
CA GLU A 64 16.78 12.65 -19.96
C GLU A 64 16.74 13.65 -18.78
N SER A 65 16.41 14.90 -19.06
CA SER A 65 16.21 15.91 -18.02
C SER A 65 14.92 15.68 -17.22
N GLU A 66 14.97 15.98 -15.92
CA GLU A 66 13.80 15.91 -15.00
C GLU A 66 12.55 16.63 -15.55
N ALA A 67 12.76 17.76 -16.24
CA ALA A 67 11.68 18.52 -16.86
C ALA A 67 10.95 17.73 -17.96
N ARG A 68 11.67 16.95 -18.78
CA ARG A 68 11.05 16.11 -19.81
C ARG A 68 10.36 14.90 -19.18
N THR A 69 10.97 14.30 -18.15
CA THR A 69 10.37 13.21 -17.37
C THR A 69 9.04 13.64 -16.76
N SER A 70 9.02 14.78 -16.05
CA SER A 70 7.81 15.39 -15.49
C SER A 70 6.76 15.68 -16.57
N GLY A 71 7.19 16.18 -17.74
CA GLY A 71 6.32 16.41 -18.90
C GLY A 71 5.66 15.12 -19.41
N ARG A 72 6.41 14.02 -19.54
CA ARG A 72 5.84 12.71 -19.93
C ARG A 72 4.88 12.16 -18.91
N VAL A 73 5.24 12.23 -17.62
CA VAL A 73 4.39 11.76 -16.52
C VAL A 73 3.07 12.52 -16.51
N SER A 74 3.12 13.86 -16.63
CA SER A 74 1.94 14.71 -16.72
C SER A 74 1.08 14.41 -17.96
N ARG A 75 1.71 14.28 -19.13
CA ARG A 75 1.03 13.89 -20.37
C ARG A 75 0.30 12.56 -20.23
N PHE A 76 1.00 11.51 -19.79
CA PHE A 76 0.41 10.19 -19.58
C PHE A 76 -0.74 10.26 -18.59
N ARG A 77 -0.55 10.99 -17.48
CA ARG A 77 -1.58 11.16 -16.45
C ARG A 77 -2.87 11.73 -17.02
N GLU A 78 -2.79 12.78 -17.84
CA GLU A 78 -3.98 13.44 -18.36
C GLU A 78 -4.60 12.68 -19.54
N GLU A 79 -3.79 12.17 -20.48
CA GLU A 79 -4.26 11.45 -21.67
C GLU A 79 -4.95 10.12 -21.32
N THR A 80 -4.43 9.38 -20.32
CA THR A 80 -5.02 8.08 -19.91
C THR A 80 -6.12 8.20 -18.86
N ARG A 81 -6.42 9.41 -18.37
CA ARG A 81 -7.36 9.61 -17.26
C ARG A 81 -8.73 8.96 -17.49
N PRO A 82 -9.44 9.18 -18.62
CA PRO A 82 -10.78 8.62 -18.79
C PRO A 82 -10.79 7.09 -18.76
N GLU A 83 -9.84 6.46 -19.43
CA GLU A 83 -9.74 5.01 -19.49
C GLU A 83 -9.33 4.40 -18.14
N ARG A 84 -8.41 5.02 -17.41
CA ARG A 84 -8.07 4.61 -16.03
C ARG A 84 -9.27 4.69 -15.09
N MET A 85 -10.13 5.70 -15.24
CA MET A 85 -11.35 5.80 -14.42
C MET A 85 -12.32 4.67 -14.75
N ASN A 86 -12.52 4.34 -16.03
CA ASN A 86 -13.37 3.23 -16.43
C ASN A 86 -12.86 1.88 -15.88
N ILE A 87 -11.55 1.62 -16.02
CA ILE A 87 -10.92 0.40 -15.47
C ILE A 87 -11.03 0.37 -13.94
N ALA A 88 -10.85 1.51 -13.28
CA ALA A 88 -11.00 1.64 -11.84
C ALA A 88 -12.43 1.32 -11.38
N ASP A 89 -13.45 1.74 -12.12
CA ASP A 89 -14.84 1.45 -11.80
C ASP A 89 -15.17 -0.04 -11.97
N GLU A 90 -14.68 -0.69 -13.03
CA GLU A 90 -14.79 -2.15 -13.22
C GLU A 90 -14.10 -2.92 -12.08
N ALA A 91 -12.89 -2.52 -11.72
CA ALA A 91 -12.14 -3.13 -10.63
C ALA A 91 -12.80 -2.88 -9.27
N GLN A 92 -13.37 -1.70 -9.04
CA GLN A 92 -14.12 -1.39 -7.82
C GLN A 92 -15.37 -2.26 -7.70
N GLU A 93 -16.11 -2.47 -8.79
CA GLU A 93 -17.27 -3.36 -8.80
C GLU A 93 -16.87 -4.81 -8.50
N ARG A 94 -15.73 -5.25 -9.05
CA ARG A 94 -15.20 -6.61 -8.85
C ARG A 94 -14.63 -6.85 -7.44
N TYR A 95 -13.79 -5.93 -6.95
CA TYR A 95 -12.96 -6.13 -5.76
C TYR A 95 -13.42 -5.32 -4.54
N GLY A 96 -14.40 -4.44 -4.69
CA GLY A 96 -14.94 -3.61 -3.59
C GLY A 96 -13.96 -2.58 -3.00
N ARG A 97 -12.80 -2.38 -3.63
CA ARG A 97 -11.72 -1.49 -3.18
C ARG A 97 -11.54 -0.33 -4.14
N LYS A 98 -11.16 0.84 -3.62
CA LYS A 98 -10.82 1.99 -4.46
C LYS A 98 -9.55 1.69 -5.25
N VAL A 99 -9.48 2.17 -6.49
CA VAL A 99 -8.28 2.01 -7.32
C VAL A 99 -7.52 3.31 -7.39
N SER A 100 -6.21 3.18 -7.19
CA SER A 100 -5.24 4.25 -7.24
C SER A 100 -4.18 3.95 -8.26
N TRP A 101 -3.64 5.02 -8.83
CA TRP A 101 -2.83 4.95 -10.04
C TRP A 101 -1.52 5.66 -9.81
N GLY A 102 -0.45 5.08 -10.34
CA GLY A 102 0.85 5.73 -10.43
C GLY A 102 1.64 5.18 -11.59
N VAL A 103 2.84 5.74 -11.74
CA VAL A 103 3.84 5.29 -12.70
C VAL A 103 5.20 5.16 -12.05
N GLU A 104 6.05 4.34 -12.64
CA GLU A 104 7.47 4.29 -12.33
C GLU A 104 8.28 4.85 -13.51
N VAL A 105 9.19 5.79 -13.23
CA VAL A 105 10.12 6.37 -14.23
C VAL A 105 11.47 6.58 -13.58
N GLY A 106 12.54 6.10 -14.22
CA GLY A 106 13.91 6.24 -13.69
C GLY A 106 14.10 5.59 -12.31
N GLY A 107 13.29 4.57 -11.98
CA GLY A 107 13.28 3.91 -10.67
C GLY A 107 12.49 4.67 -9.59
N GLU A 108 11.90 5.83 -9.89
CA GLU A 108 11.06 6.59 -8.96
C GLU A 108 9.57 6.35 -9.23
N ARG A 109 8.80 6.18 -8.15
CA ARG A 109 7.34 5.98 -8.21
C ARG A 109 6.60 7.29 -7.98
N ILE A 110 5.73 7.64 -8.91
CA ILE A 110 4.90 8.85 -8.86
C ILE A 110 3.43 8.45 -8.85
N LEU A 111 2.74 8.68 -7.73
CA LEU A 111 1.31 8.41 -7.59
C LEU A 111 0.47 9.59 -8.08
N PHE A 112 -0.55 9.31 -8.90
CA PHE A 112 -1.48 10.29 -9.43
C PHE A 112 -2.70 10.50 -8.53
N THR A 113 -3.22 9.40 -8.02
CA THR A 113 -4.36 9.32 -7.10
C THR A 113 -4.01 8.26 -6.06
N HIS A 114 -4.19 8.60 -4.78
CA HIS A 114 -4.08 7.68 -3.64
C HIS A 114 -5.03 8.18 -2.55
N ILE A 115 -5.66 7.27 -1.82
CA ILE A 115 -6.60 7.64 -0.78
C ILE A 115 -5.89 7.83 0.57
N ALA A 116 -6.31 8.83 1.33
CA ALA A 116 -5.97 8.93 2.74
C ALA A 116 -7.16 8.41 3.56
N VAL A 117 -7.04 7.22 4.13
CA VAL A 117 -8.10 6.63 4.97
C VAL A 117 -7.79 6.88 6.44
N PRO A 118 -8.74 7.42 7.23
CA PRO A 118 -8.53 7.56 8.67
C PRO A 118 -8.44 6.19 9.35
N VAL A 119 -7.43 6.01 10.19
CA VAL A 119 -7.26 4.81 11.01
C VAL A 119 -7.55 5.14 12.47
N MET A 120 -8.51 4.45 13.08
CA MET A 120 -8.85 4.62 14.49
C MET A 120 -8.07 3.63 15.36
N THR A 121 -7.29 4.16 16.31
CA THR A 121 -6.49 3.33 17.24
C THR A 121 -6.93 3.55 18.69
N ARG A 122 -7.05 2.48 19.47
CA ARG A 122 -7.29 2.56 20.91
C ARG A 122 -5.98 2.65 21.66
N LEU A 123 -5.63 3.84 22.13
CA LEU A 123 -4.40 4.07 22.89
C LEU A 123 -4.67 4.14 24.40
N LYS A 124 -3.80 3.52 25.20
CA LYS A 124 -3.71 3.65 26.65
C LYS A 124 -3.07 4.98 27.03
N GLN A 125 -3.18 5.35 28.31
CA GLN A 125 -2.65 6.62 28.80
C GLN A 125 -1.15 6.83 28.50
N PRO A 126 -0.24 5.84 28.70
CA PRO A 126 1.18 6.03 28.42
C PRO A 126 1.45 6.37 26.95
N GLU A 127 0.79 5.67 26.03
CA GLU A 127 0.91 5.95 24.59
C GLU A 127 0.41 7.36 24.25
N ARG A 128 -0.69 7.81 24.87
CA ARG A 128 -1.20 9.18 24.66
C ARG A 128 -0.24 10.24 25.20
N GLN A 129 0.48 9.98 26.29
CA GLN A 129 1.50 10.90 26.83
C GLN A 129 2.69 11.08 25.87
N VAL A 130 3.07 10.04 25.12
CA VAL A 130 4.08 10.17 24.06
C VAL A 130 3.59 11.13 22.98
N LEU A 131 2.34 11.00 22.55
CA LEU A 131 1.75 11.90 21.55
C LEU A 131 1.65 13.33 22.05
N ASP A 132 1.29 13.52 23.33
CA ASP A 132 1.27 14.85 23.96
C ASP A 132 2.64 15.50 23.94
N THR A 133 3.69 14.74 24.24
CA THR A 133 5.09 15.23 24.20
C THR A 133 5.47 15.73 22.79
N LEU A 134 5.06 15.03 21.73
CA LEU A 134 5.32 15.46 20.35
C LEU A 134 4.58 16.75 19.98
N VAL A 135 3.37 16.93 20.50
CA VAL A 135 2.59 18.16 20.29
C VAL A 135 3.20 19.32 21.07
N ASP A 136 3.52 19.11 22.35
CA ASP A 136 4.10 20.13 23.23
C ASP A 136 5.48 20.60 22.74
N ALA A 137 6.27 19.71 22.15
CA ALA A 137 7.55 20.03 21.52
C ALA A 137 7.43 20.74 20.16
N GLY A 138 6.22 20.93 19.63
CA GLY A 138 5.98 21.57 18.34
C GLY A 138 6.29 20.69 17.12
N VAL A 139 6.55 19.39 17.32
CA VAL A 139 6.80 18.43 16.23
C VAL A 139 5.52 18.15 15.44
N ALA A 140 4.36 18.20 16.10
CA ALA A 140 3.06 17.93 15.48
C ALA A 140 2.00 18.95 15.92
N ARG A 141 1.03 19.22 15.05
CA ARG A 141 -0.05 20.20 15.32
C ARG A 141 -1.23 19.62 16.10
N SER A 142 -1.33 18.30 16.18
CA SER A 142 -2.37 17.56 16.90
C SER A 142 -1.91 16.15 17.22
N ARG A 143 -2.61 15.43 18.11
CA ARG A 143 -2.31 14.02 18.40
C ARG A 143 -2.43 13.10 17.18
N SER A 144 -3.35 13.37 16.25
CA SER A 144 -3.48 12.60 15.01
C SER A 144 -2.30 12.88 14.07
N ASP A 145 -1.84 14.13 13.99
CA ASP A 145 -0.65 14.54 13.24
C ASP A 145 0.61 13.89 13.86
N ALA A 146 0.68 13.81 15.19
CA ALA A 146 1.75 13.14 15.92
C ALA A 146 1.78 11.63 15.62
N LEU A 147 0.63 10.97 15.55
CA LEU A 147 0.56 9.56 15.13
C LEU A 147 1.05 9.37 13.69
N ALA A 148 0.61 10.23 12.77
CA ALA A 148 1.08 10.18 11.39
C ALA A 148 2.60 10.39 11.29
N TRP A 149 3.15 11.29 12.10
CA TRP A 149 4.59 11.51 12.20
C TRP A 149 5.32 10.26 12.69
N THR A 150 4.85 9.62 13.76
CA THR A 150 5.45 8.38 14.27
C THR A 150 5.44 7.26 13.23
N VAL A 151 4.36 7.11 12.45
CA VAL A 151 4.28 6.12 11.37
C VAL A 151 5.30 6.42 10.27
N LYS A 152 5.45 7.68 9.87
CA LYS A 152 6.46 8.09 8.88
C LYS A 152 7.88 7.81 9.35
N LEU A 153 8.20 8.18 10.59
CA LEU A 153 9.51 7.92 11.19
C LEU A 153 9.82 6.41 11.23
N VAL A 154 8.85 5.60 11.64
CA VAL A 154 9.02 4.14 11.61
C VAL A 154 9.25 3.67 10.17
N GLY A 155 8.51 4.20 9.20
CA GLY A 155 8.69 3.92 7.78
C GLY A 155 10.12 4.16 7.28
N GLU A 156 10.74 5.27 7.66
CA GLU A 156 12.13 5.62 7.31
C GLU A 156 13.15 4.60 7.83
N HIS A 157 12.87 3.96 8.97
CA HIS A 157 13.74 2.94 9.57
C HIS A 157 13.29 1.50 9.28
N THR A 158 12.16 1.32 8.60
CA THR A 158 11.53 0.00 8.42
C THR A 158 12.41 -0.92 7.60
N GLU A 159 13.08 -0.43 6.55
CA GLU A 159 13.96 -1.27 5.73
C GLU A 159 15.14 -1.84 6.54
N GLU A 160 15.74 -1.03 7.41
CA GLU A 160 16.82 -1.45 8.30
C GLU A 160 16.34 -2.52 9.29
N TRP A 161 15.16 -2.31 9.90
CA TRP A 161 14.60 -3.25 10.86
C TRP A 161 14.12 -4.55 10.20
N LEU A 162 13.55 -4.47 9.00
CA LEU A 162 13.14 -5.65 8.22
C LEU A 162 14.35 -6.44 7.72
N ALA A 163 15.45 -5.78 7.36
CA ALA A 163 16.70 -6.45 7.03
C ALA A 163 17.23 -7.23 8.25
N LYS A 164 17.32 -6.58 9.41
CA LYS A 164 17.72 -7.24 10.67
C LYS A 164 16.81 -8.43 11.04
N LEU A 165 15.50 -8.29 10.83
CA LEU A 165 14.55 -9.38 11.07
C LEU A 165 14.76 -10.55 10.09
N ARG A 166 14.98 -10.27 8.81
CA ARG A 166 15.28 -11.29 7.80
C ARG A 166 16.58 -12.02 8.11
N ASP A 167 17.62 -11.30 8.52
CA ASP A 167 18.90 -11.88 8.93
C ASP A 167 18.73 -12.79 10.15
N ALA A 168 17.96 -12.33 11.15
CA ALA A 168 17.66 -13.13 12.34
C ALA A 168 16.85 -14.40 11.99
N MET A 169 15.89 -14.31 11.08
CA MET A 169 15.11 -15.45 10.60
C MET A 169 15.99 -16.44 9.82
N SER A 170 16.89 -15.95 8.96
CA SER A 170 17.87 -16.77 8.25
C SER A 170 18.77 -17.52 9.22
N ALA A 171 19.26 -16.87 10.27
CA ALA A 171 20.07 -17.52 11.29
C ALA A 171 19.30 -18.62 12.05
N VAL A 172 18.00 -18.43 12.29
CA VAL A 172 17.13 -19.47 12.87
C VAL A 172 16.96 -20.65 11.93
N ASP A 173 16.80 -20.40 10.63
CA ASP A 173 16.66 -21.46 9.63
C ASP A 173 17.97 -22.23 9.42
N ASP A 174 19.13 -21.56 9.46
CA ASP A 174 20.45 -22.20 9.44
C ASP A 174 20.66 -23.11 10.67
N LEU A 175 20.25 -22.66 11.86
CA LEU A 175 20.28 -23.47 13.08
C LEU A 175 19.35 -24.69 13.00
N ARG A 176 18.18 -24.57 12.36
CA ARG A 176 17.28 -25.70 12.10
C ARG A 176 17.88 -26.69 11.11
N ALA A 177 18.58 -26.19 10.08
CA ALA A 177 19.25 -27.02 9.09
C ALA A 177 20.45 -27.78 9.67
N GLN A 178 21.10 -27.22 10.70
CA GLN A 178 22.16 -27.85 11.50
C GLN A 178 21.64 -28.81 12.58
N GLY A 179 20.38 -29.26 12.48
CA GLY A 179 19.78 -30.22 13.42
C GLY A 179 20.66 -31.46 13.64
N PRO A 180 20.58 -32.09 14.82
CA PRO A 180 21.50 -33.15 15.21
C PRO A 180 21.44 -34.33 14.23
N ASP A 181 22.61 -34.85 13.83
CA ASP A 181 22.73 -36.17 13.21
C ASP A 181 22.11 -37.20 14.17
N LEU A 182 20.90 -37.67 13.84
CA LEU A 182 20.23 -38.80 14.47
C LEU A 182 19.84 -39.82 13.39
#